data_AF-A0A7Y5RPI2-F1
#
_entry.id   AF-A0A7Y5RPI2-F1
#
_cell.length_a   1.000
_cell.length_b   1.000
_cell.length_c   1.000
_cell.angle_alpha   90.00
_cell.angle_beta   90.00
_cell.angle_gamma   90.00
#
_symmetry.space_group_name_H-M   'P 1'
#
loop_
_entity.id
_entity.type
_entity.pdbx_description
1 polymer ?
#
loop_
_entity_poly.entity_id
_entity_poly.type
_entity_poly.pdbx_seq_one_letter_code
_entity_poly.pdbx_strand_id
1 'polypeptide(L)'
;MARDGDNSADQAFQDRIAWLVKEHTLRGLARKLEVKHQNILRYLKGTQPSASFCRLLVEKIGVNPAWLLTGEGSPNLSDVPATLASTGSDLLELVQAMTAVSKMRLGALAGKQHLKVMRELNDAMVSYDTLRKRLNAHSKASFEKIIDMLRRTIRTDDTNKDLDKAQSLVAAGKQISLLCDEPVLRHEFLRQVAGYELLRGNPSETERNFREIVLAGFMMRKEGLDAGGCSDALNLVTSLRQQFRLPEACRIAEAALDLSMPSIRRTPEYHSLLEYAGLNDFETGNLKRAQSRLARAMPKVGASSRLWGTIPRIAALNFFSGTMSYREAKAYCGSHGVLWLGVMALWSEEPKHLQDVPEFMNAWKGPPNFFLALQAAYAEQVLGSLRAGSPKALSSFDSAIGRLPVPDTFAQTKRCIAPIVKARVAIHVKDRKNAVRIFLEAEQYLNSLAPAIALPVHFAAMHHRNALALKGAGDALDKARARALKFFRKHVKAGYLLFEPLLEHSAV
;
A
#
# COMPACT_ATOMS: atom_id res chain seq x y z
N MET A 1 20.47 18.68 -8.57
CA MET A 1 20.07 17.79 -7.46
C MET A 1 20.97 16.58 -7.51
N ALA A 2 22.09 16.68 -6.78
CA ALA A 2 23.20 15.74 -6.84
C ALA A 2 23.03 14.66 -5.77
N ARG A 3 23.47 13.45 -6.13
CA ARG A 3 23.69 12.22 -5.36
C ARG A 3 23.80 12.37 -3.82
N ASP A 4 22.68 12.31 -3.11
CA ASP A 4 22.67 12.05 -1.66
C ASP A 4 22.60 10.54 -1.32
N GLY A 5 22.52 9.66 -2.33
CA GLY A 5 22.45 8.20 -2.15
C GLY A 5 23.79 7.48 -2.02
N ASP A 6 24.91 8.07 -2.49
CA ASP A 6 26.23 7.39 -2.52
C ASP A 6 26.96 7.44 -1.15
N ASN A 7 26.75 8.49 -0.34
CA ASN A 7 27.51 8.68 0.90
C ASN A 7 27.19 7.66 2.00
N SER A 8 25.99 7.07 2.00
CA SER A 8 25.58 6.13 3.06
C SER A 8 26.31 4.78 2.97
N ALA A 9 26.59 4.30 1.76
CA ALA A 9 27.24 3.00 1.55
C ALA A 9 28.75 3.08 1.84
N ASP A 10 29.39 4.18 1.41
CA ASP A 10 30.80 4.43 1.67
C ASP A 10 31.07 4.64 3.17
N GLN A 11 30.17 5.30 3.90
CA GLN A 11 30.27 5.46 5.36
C GLN A 11 30.14 4.10 6.08
N ALA A 12 29.16 3.28 5.70
CA ALA A 12 28.96 1.98 6.33
C ALA A 12 30.17 1.04 6.14
N PHE A 13 30.84 1.12 4.98
CA PHE A 13 32.08 0.38 4.75
C PHE A 13 33.23 0.90 5.62
N GLN A 14 33.39 2.23 5.75
CA GLN A 14 34.40 2.84 6.61
C GLN A 14 34.24 2.39 8.07
N ASP A 15 33.02 2.35 8.57
CA ASP A 15 32.71 1.92 9.94
C ASP A 15 33.14 0.47 10.18
N ARG A 16 32.98 -0.41 9.18
CA ARG A 16 33.45 -1.81 9.25
C ARG A 16 34.97 -1.93 9.23
N ILE A 17 35.66 -1.11 8.43
CA ILE A 17 37.13 -1.05 8.47
C ILE A 17 37.62 -0.47 9.80
N ALA A 18 36.93 0.52 10.37
CA ALA A 18 37.23 1.07 11.69
C ALA A 18 37.07 0.03 12.79
N TRP A 19 36.02 -0.81 12.70
CA TRP A 19 35.84 -1.96 13.59
C TRP A 19 37.02 -2.94 13.51
N LEU A 20 37.46 -3.32 12.30
CA LEU A 20 38.62 -4.22 12.12
C LEU A 20 39.92 -3.61 12.66
N VAL A 21 40.09 -2.30 12.52
CA VAL A 21 41.24 -1.58 13.07
C VAL A 21 41.19 -1.53 14.60
N LYS A 22 40.01 -1.47 15.20
CA LYS A 22 39.82 -1.55 16.66
C LYS A 22 40.21 -2.94 17.19
N GLU A 23 39.81 -4.01 16.49
CA GLU A 23 40.09 -5.40 16.89
C GLU A 23 41.56 -5.81 16.69
N HIS A 24 42.23 -5.34 15.63
CA HIS A 24 43.59 -5.81 15.28
C HIS A 24 44.69 -4.75 15.39
N THR A 25 44.34 -3.51 15.76
CA THR A 25 45.17 -2.30 15.62
C THR A 25 45.56 -1.99 14.18
N LEU A 26 45.70 -0.70 13.83
CA LEU A 26 46.03 -0.28 12.46
C LEU A 26 47.36 -0.89 11.95
N ARG A 27 48.39 -0.90 12.81
CA ARG A 27 49.71 -1.47 12.48
C ARG A 27 49.68 -2.99 12.44
N GLY A 28 48.91 -3.64 13.33
CA GLY A 28 48.74 -5.09 13.35
C GLY A 28 48.01 -5.58 12.09
N LEU A 29 46.93 -4.90 11.71
CA LEU A 29 46.20 -5.19 10.48
C LEU A 29 47.07 -4.98 9.24
N ALA A 30 47.81 -3.87 9.15
CA ALA A 30 48.74 -3.61 8.05
C ALA A 30 49.82 -4.69 7.92
N ARG A 31 50.39 -5.15 9.03
CA ARG A 31 51.40 -6.21 9.06
C ARG A 31 50.84 -7.55 8.58
N LYS A 32 49.67 -7.97 9.09
CA LYS A 32 49.02 -9.24 8.72
C LYS A 32 48.59 -9.29 7.25
N LEU A 33 48.20 -8.14 6.70
CA LEU A 33 47.80 -7.99 5.30
C LEU A 33 48.97 -7.72 4.35
N GLU A 34 50.18 -7.52 4.88
CA GLU A 34 51.37 -7.14 4.10
C GLU A 34 51.17 -5.85 3.25
N VAL A 35 50.38 -4.90 3.76
CA VAL A 35 50.12 -3.60 3.11
C VAL A 35 50.65 -2.43 3.93
N LYS A 36 50.95 -1.31 3.29
CA LYS A 36 51.32 -0.08 4.00
C LYS A 36 50.14 0.42 4.84
N HIS A 37 50.37 0.75 6.11
CA HIS A 37 49.34 1.29 7.01
C HIS A 37 48.68 2.58 6.47
N GLN A 38 49.40 3.35 5.65
CA GLN A 38 48.88 4.53 4.95
C GLN A 38 47.72 4.18 4.00
N ASN A 39 47.72 3.00 3.37
CA ASN A 39 46.62 2.56 2.49
C ASN A 39 45.33 2.32 3.29
N ILE A 40 45.44 1.71 4.48
CA ILE A 40 44.31 1.48 5.38
C ILE A 40 43.78 2.82 5.91
N LEU A 41 44.66 3.76 6.26
CA LEU A 41 44.28 5.12 6.65
C LEU A 41 43.53 5.87 5.54
N ARG A 42 43.89 5.65 4.28
CA ARG A 42 43.16 6.24 3.14
C ARG A 42 41.74 5.69 3.05
N TYR A 43 41.55 4.38 3.29
CA TYR A 43 40.22 3.78 3.30
C TYR A 43 39.35 4.28 4.45
N LEU A 44 39.93 4.47 5.65
CA LEU A 44 39.25 5.11 6.79
C LEU A 44 38.87 6.57 6.53
N LYS A 45 39.55 7.25 5.60
CA LYS A 45 39.24 8.62 5.17
C LYS A 45 38.32 8.67 3.95
N GLY A 46 37.67 7.55 3.62
CA GLY A 46 36.67 7.46 2.55
C GLY A 46 37.22 7.21 1.14
N THR A 47 38.49 6.82 1.00
CA THR A 47 38.94 6.28 -0.30
C THR A 47 38.36 4.88 -0.50
N GLN A 48 37.83 4.56 -1.69
CA GLN A 48 37.34 3.21 -1.93
C GLN A 48 38.45 2.15 -1.84
N PRO A 49 38.20 1.03 -1.14
CA PRO A 49 39.13 -0.08 -1.04
C PRO A 49 39.32 -0.78 -2.39
N SER A 50 40.54 -1.22 -2.69
CA SER A 50 40.77 -2.12 -3.82
C SER A 50 40.17 -3.50 -3.55
N ALA A 51 39.64 -4.19 -4.56
CA ALA A 51 39.16 -5.57 -4.43
C ALA A 51 40.24 -6.55 -3.90
N SER A 52 41.51 -6.32 -4.24
CA SER A 52 42.66 -7.05 -3.68
C SER A 52 42.83 -6.87 -2.18
N PHE A 53 42.51 -5.69 -1.65
CA PHE A 53 42.55 -5.44 -0.21
C PHE A 53 41.42 -6.17 0.52
N CYS A 54 40.19 -6.16 -0.04
CA CYS A 54 39.07 -6.93 0.52
C CYS A 54 39.38 -8.43 0.54
N ARG A 55 40.02 -8.96 -0.51
CA ARG A 55 40.48 -10.36 -0.56
C ARG A 55 41.46 -10.68 0.56
N LEU A 56 42.46 -9.83 0.78
CA LEU A 56 43.44 -10.04 1.84
C LEU A 56 42.77 -10.06 3.23
N LEU A 57 41.74 -9.24 3.45
CA LEU A 57 40.95 -9.30 4.69
C LEU A 57 40.26 -10.66 4.87
N VAL A 58 39.68 -11.22 3.81
CA VAL A 58 39.06 -12.55 3.88
C VAL A 58 40.12 -13.63 4.11
N GLU A 59 41.19 -13.65 3.31
CA GLU A 59 42.18 -14.73 3.32
C GLU A 59 43.10 -14.73 4.54
N LYS A 60 43.57 -13.55 4.98
CA LYS A 60 44.61 -13.42 6.02
C LYS A 60 44.05 -13.13 7.40
N ILE A 61 42.88 -12.49 7.46
CA ILE A 61 42.23 -12.12 8.71
C ILE A 61 41.03 -13.02 8.99
N GLY A 62 40.52 -13.73 7.99
CA GLY A 62 39.31 -14.56 8.14
C GLY A 62 38.06 -13.71 8.27
N VAL A 63 38.00 -12.54 7.62
CA VAL A 63 36.80 -11.70 7.64
C VAL A 63 35.72 -12.30 6.77
N ASN A 64 34.48 -12.30 7.24
CA ASN A 64 33.32 -12.70 6.45
C ASN A 64 33.08 -11.68 5.31
N PRO A 65 33.20 -12.08 4.04
CA PRO A 65 33.02 -11.18 2.90
C PRO A 65 31.60 -10.62 2.78
N ALA A 66 30.57 -11.36 3.21
CA ALA A 66 29.20 -10.84 3.25
C ALA A 66 29.09 -9.68 4.23
N TRP A 67 29.57 -9.86 5.46
CA TRP A 67 29.61 -8.77 6.45
C TRP A 67 30.45 -7.58 5.99
N LEU A 68 31.63 -7.83 5.39
CA LEU A 68 32.51 -6.76 4.92
C LEU A 68 31.84 -5.89 3.85
N LEU A 69 31.15 -6.50 2.90
CA LEU A 69 30.56 -5.81 1.75
C LEU A 69 29.17 -5.25 2.06
N THR A 70 28.32 -5.99 2.78
CA THR A 70 26.90 -5.63 2.99
C THR A 70 26.56 -5.27 4.43
N GLY A 71 27.41 -5.61 5.40
CA GLY A 71 27.16 -5.40 6.84
C GLY A 71 26.38 -6.51 7.53
N GLU A 72 26.03 -7.59 6.82
CA GLU A 72 25.19 -8.67 7.36
C GLU A 72 26.01 -9.90 7.82
N GLY A 73 25.61 -10.47 8.96
CA GLY A 73 26.24 -11.65 9.56
C GLY A 73 27.37 -11.33 10.56
N SER A 74 28.03 -12.37 11.05
CA SER A 74 29.17 -12.21 11.97
C SER A 74 30.40 -11.68 11.22
N PRO A 75 31.23 -10.82 11.83
CA PRO A 75 32.45 -10.29 11.21
C PRO A 75 33.47 -11.35 10.83
N ASN A 76 33.53 -12.46 11.57
CA ASN A 76 34.49 -13.53 11.34
C ASN A 76 33.88 -14.65 10.48
N LEU A 77 34.65 -15.14 9.53
CA LEU A 77 34.30 -16.23 8.62
C LEU A 77 34.14 -17.56 9.37
N SER A 78 34.83 -17.74 10.50
CA SER A 78 34.69 -18.92 11.38
C SER A 78 33.29 -19.11 11.95
N ASP A 79 32.53 -18.01 12.06
CA ASP A 79 31.23 -17.98 12.72
C ASP A 79 30.08 -18.14 11.70
N VAL A 80 30.42 -18.39 10.43
CA VAL A 80 29.47 -18.47 9.32
C VAL A 80 29.34 -19.93 8.86
N PRO A 81 28.11 -20.46 8.71
CA PRO A 81 27.89 -21.79 8.15
C PRO A 81 28.55 -21.93 6.76
N ALA A 82 29.16 -23.09 6.47
CA ALA A 82 29.96 -23.32 5.26
C ALA A 82 29.24 -22.99 3.93
N THR A 83 27.92 -23.11 3.88
CA THR A 83 27.08 -22.77 2.72
C THR A 83 26.94 -21.25 2.48
N LEU A 84 27.04 -20.42 3.51
CA LEU A 84 27.10 -18.96 3.37
C LEU A 84 28.52 -18.48 3.05
N ALA A 85 29.55 -19.18 3.54
CA ALA A 85 30.94 -18.86 3.25
C ALA A 85 31.26 -18.98 1.73
N SER A 86 30.72 -20.00 1.05
CA SER A 86 30.88 -20.15 -0.40
C SER A 86 30.21 -19.02 -1.19
N THR A 87 29.01 -18.58 -0.78
CA THR A 87 28.30 -17.44 -1.40
C THR A 87 29.10 -16.14 -1.26
N GLY A 88 29.68 -15.93 -0.08
CA GLY A 88 30.54 -14.78 0.18
C GLY A 88 31.83 -14.77 -0.64
N SER A 89 32.43 -15.95 -0.89
CA SER A 89 33.57 -16.09 -1.80
C SER A 89 33.18 -15.74 -3.25
N ASP A 90 32.04 -16.26 -3.72
CA ASP A 90 31.53 -15.98 -5.07
C ASP A 90 31.26 -14.48 -5.29
N LEU A 91 30.73 -13.78 -4.27
CA LEU A 91 30.54 -12.32 -4.32
C LEU A 91 31.85 -11.55 -4.47
N LEU A 92 32.89 -11.96 -3.74
CA LEU A 92 34.18 -11.30 -3.78
C LEU A 92 34.89 -11.53 -5.12
N GLU A 93 34.78 -12.73 -5.69
CA GLU A 93 35.25 -13.03 -7.05
C GLU A 93 34.53 -12.17 -8.10
N LEU A 94 33.23 -11.89 -7.90
CA LEU A 94 32.42 -11.10 -8.85
C LEU A 94 32.86 -9.64 -8.86
N VAL A 95 33.06 -9.05 -7.68
CA VAL A 95 33.57 -7.68 -7.54
C VAL A 95 34.97 -7.55 -8.16
N GLN A 96 35.82 -8.57 -8.05
CA GLN A 96 37.13 -8.59 -8.70
C GLN A 96 37.02 -8.60 -10.22
N ALA A 97 36.17 -9.47 -10.76
CA ALA A 97 35.94 -9.56 -12.21
C ALA A 97 35.39 -8.23 -12.77
N MET A 98 34.42 -7.60 -12.07
CA MET A 98 33.90 -6.28 -12.45
C MET A 98 34.98 -5.18 -12.41
N THR A 99 35.83 -5.20 -11.38
CA THR A 99 36.92 -4.23 -11.24
C THR A 99 37.98 -4.38 -12.35
N ALA A 100 38.28 -5.62 -12.74
CA ALA A 100 39.20 -5.91 -13.84
C ALA A 100 38.63 -5.40 -15.18
N VAL A 101 37.35 -5.67 -15.47
CA VAL A 101 36.65 -5.19 -16.67
C VAL A 101 36.58 -3.66 -16.73
N SER A 102 36.30 -3.00 -15.60
CA SER A 102 36.23 -1.53 -15.52
C SER A 102 37.59 -0.85 -15.78
N LYS A 103 38.68 -1.40 -15.21
CA LYS A 103 40.05 -0.90 -15.42
C LYS A 103 40.51 -1.07 -16.87
N MET A 104 40.13 -2.17 -17.52
CA MET A 104 40.49 -2.45 -18.92
C MET A 104 39.77 -1.52 -19.92
N ARG A 105 38.51 -1.14 -19.64
CA ARG A 105 37.75 -0.19 -20.48
C ARG A 105 38.30 1.24 -20.49
N LEU A 106 38.98 1.66 -19.42
CA LEU A 106 39.43 3.06 -19.24
C LEU A 106 40.84 3.35 -19.79
N GLY A 107 41.66 2.32 -20.08
CA GLY A 107 43.10 2.51 -20.32
C GLY A 107 43.68 2.06 -21.66
N ALA A 108 42.95 1.32 -22.51
CA ALA A 108 43.62 0.49 -23.52
C ALA A 108 43.25 0.71 -25.00
N LEU A 109 42.49 1.75 -25.36
CA LEU A 109 42.03 1.94 -26.75
C LEU A 109 42.99 2.75 -27.65
N ALA A 110 44.28 2.88 -27.32
CA ALA A 110 45.27 3.57 -28.14
C ALA A 110 46.59 2.79 -28.30
N GLY A 111 46.63 1.75 -29.16
CA GLY A 111 47.90 1.14 -29.61
C GLY A 111 47.86 -0.32 -30.06
N LYS A 112 48.96 -0.80 -30.66
CA LYS A 112 49.17 -2.17 -31.22
C LYS A 112 49.00 -3.32 -30.21
N GLN A 113 48.88 -3.04 -28.91
CA GLN A 113 48.58 -4.04 -27.85
C GLN A 113 47.09 -4.41 -27.75
N HIS A 114 46.23 -3.80 -28.58
CA HIS A 114 44.77 -3.98 -28.57
C HIS A 114 44.31 -5.44 -28.62
N LEU A 115 44.95 -6.31 -29.41
CA LEU A 115 44.52 -7.71 -29.53
C LEU A 115 44.74 -8.53 -28.26
N LYS A 116 45.83 -8.27 -27.52
CA LYS A 116 46.10 -8.96 -26.24
C LYS A 116 45.11 -8.49 -25.17
N VAL A 117 44.87 -7.18 -25.07
CA VAL A 117 43.91 -6.63 -24.11
C VAL A 117 42.48 -7.07 -24.44
N MET A 118 42.10 -7.18 -25.71
CA MET A 118 40.78 -7.69 -26.09
C MET A 118 40.59 -9.17 -25.73
N ARG A 119 41.65 -9.99 -25.81
CA ARG A 119 41.60 -11.38 -25.31
C ARG A 119 41.45 -11.44 -23.80
N GLU A 120 42.26 -10.68 -23.06
CA GLU A 120 42.17 -10.62 -21.59
C GLU A 120 40.81 -10.07 -21.11
N LEU A 121 40.25 -9.08 -21.82
CA LEU A 121 38.90 -8.57 -21.55
C LEU A 121 37.84 -9.63 -21.84
N ASN A 122 37.97 -10.35 -22.96
CA ASN A 122 37.06 -11.43 -23.29
C ASN A 122 37.10 -12.56 -22.24
N ASP A 123 38.29 -12.96 -21.81
CA ASP A 123 38.48 -13.98 -20.76
C ASP A 123 37.90 -13.51 -19.41
N ALA A 124 38.11 -12.24 -19.05
CA ALA A 124 37.52 -11.63 -17.86
C ALA A 124 35.98 -11.57 -17.94
N MET A 125 35.42 -11.26 -19.11
CA MET A 125 33.97 -11.26 -19.35
C MET A 125 33.38 -12.67 -19.27
N VAL A 126 34.06 -13.68 -19.82
CA VAL A 126 33.64 -15.09 -19.73
C VAL A 126 33.69 -15.58 -18.28
N SER A 127 34.74 -15.22 -17.54
CA SER A 127 34.87 -15.53 -16.12
C SER A 127 33.76 -14.87 -15.29
N TYR A 128 33.49 -13.59 -15.54
CA TYR A 128 32.38 -12.85 -14.93
C TYR A 128 31.03 -13.51 -15.21
N ASP A 129 30.73 -13.87 -16.46
CA ASP A 129 29.47 -14.49 -16.84
C ASP A 129 29.29 -15.88 -16.20
N THR A 130 30.37 -16.67 -16.14
CA THR A 130 30.39 -17.98 -15.48
C THR A 130 30.09 -17.85 -13.98
N LEU A 131 30.73 -16.89 -13.33
CA LEU A 131 30.53 -16.65 -11.90
C LEU A 131 29.14 -16.09 -11.61
N ARG A 132 28.65 -15.16 -12.43
CA ARG A 132 27.27 -14.64 -12.34
C ARG A 132 26.26 -15.78 -12.47
N LYS A 133 26.44 -16.70 -13.43
CA LYS A 133 25.57 -17.88 -13.58
C LYS A 133 25.60 -18.79 -12.35
N ARG A 134 26.78 -19.04 -11.77
CA ARG A 134 26.94 -19.85 -10.55
C ARG A 134 26.25 -19.18 -9.35
N LEU A 135 26.51 -17.88 -9.14
CA LEU A 135 25.90 -17.10 -8.07
C LEU A 135 24.37 -17.00 -8.24
N ASN A 136 23.90 -16.81 -9.47
CA ASN A 136 22.46 -16.79 -9.77
C ASN A 136 21.80 -18.15 -9.46
N ALA A 137 22.44 -19.27 -9.81
CA ALA A 137 21.91 -20.60 -9.50
C ALA A 137 21.80 -20.85 -7.98
N HIS A 138 22.81 -20.45 -7.20
CA HIS A 138 22.79 -20.62 -5.74
C HIS A 138 21.81 -19.65 -5.05
N SER A 139 21.79 -18.38 -5.49
CA SER A 139 20.89 -17.37 -4.94
C SER A 139 19.43 -17.67 -5.26
N LYS A 140 19.12 -18.23 -6.44
CA LYS A 140 17.77 -18.64 -6.84
C LYS A 140 17.11 -19.57 -5.82
N ALA A 141 17.76 -20.70 -5.50
CA ALA A 141 17.22 -21.67 -4.54
C ALA A 141 17.03 -21.07 -3.14
N SER A 142 17.99 -20.23 -2.71
CA SER A 142 17.87 -19.52 -1.44
C SER A 142 16.72 -18.50 -1.46
N PHE A 143 16.51 -17.83 -2.58
CA PHE A 143 15.45 -16.84 -2.74
C PHE A 143 14.06 -17.48 -2.68
N GLU A 144 13.87 -18.59 -3.41
CA GLU A 144 12.64 -19.40 -3.37
C GLU A 144 12.31 -19.80 -1.93
N LYS A 145 13.31 -20.28 -1.17
CA LYS A 145 13.15 -20.65 0.23
C LYS A 145 12.75 -19.45 1.10
N ILE A 146 13.36 -18.28 0.92
CA ILE A 146 12.98 -17.07 1.67
C ILE A 146 11.55 -16.65 1.34
N ILE A 147 11.17 -16.63 0.06
CA ILE A 147 9.82 -16.30 -0.39
C ILE A 147 8.79 -17.24 0.26
N ASP A 148 9.06 -18.54 0.25
CA ASP A 148 8.18 -19.54 0.85
C ASP A 148 8.08 -19.39 2.37
N MET A 149 9.20 -19.13 3.05
CA MET A 149 9.22 -18.86 4.49
C MET A 149 8.41 -17.61 4.81
N LEU A 150 8.63 -16.52 4.08
CA LEU A 150 7.91 -15.26 4.27
C LEU A 150 6.41 -15.44 4.03
N ARG A 151 6.03 -16.13 2.94
CA ARG A 151 4.62 -16.46 2.64
C ARG A 151 3.96 -17.23 3.77
N ARG A 152 4.63 -18.23 4.34
CA ARG A 152 4.10 -19.02 5.48
C ARG A 152 3.96 -18.16 6.73
N THR A 153 4.95 -17.32 7.01
CA THR A 153 4.94 -16.41 8.17
C THR A 153 3.84 -15.36 8.07
N ILE A 154 3.51 -14.87 6.87
CA ILE A 154 2.42 -13.90 6.66
C ILE A 154 1.04 -14.58 6.75
N ARG A 155 0.92 -15.86 6.37
CA ARG A 155 -0.35 -16.60 6.32
C ARG A 155 -0.82 -17.18 7.66
N THR A 156 0.05 -17.26 8.67
CA THR A 156 -0.34 -17.78 9.98
C THR A 156 -1.27 -16.80 10.69
N ASP A 157 -2.48 -17.25 11.05
CA ASP A 157 -3.58 -16.46 11.64
C ASP A 157 -3.25 -15.81 13.02
N ASP A 158 -2.08 -16.09 13.62
CA ASP A 158 -1.65 -15.48 14.88
C ASP A 158 -1.06 -14.07 14.62
N THR A 159 -1.99 -13.15 14.39
CA THR A 159 -1.90 -11.86 13.69
C THR A 159 -0.91 -10.79 14.18
N ASN A 160 0.04 -11.09 15.07
CA ASN A 160 1.12 -10.14 15.39
C ASN A 160 2.44 -10.79 15.84
N LYS A 161 2.45 -12.05 16.28
CA LYS A 161 3.64 -12.63 16.94
C LYS A 161 4.83 -12.85 16.02
N ASP A 162 4.61 -12.97 14.71
CA ASP A 162 5.68 -13.29 13.77
C ASP A 162 6.07 -12.13 12.82
N LEU A 163 5.62 -10.89 13.08
CA LEU A 163 5.97 -9.75 12.22
C LEU A 163 7.47 -9.40 12.27
N ASP A 164 8.15 -9.61 13.40
CA ASP A 164 9.59 -9.41 13.53
C ASP A 164 10.39 -10.43 12.71
N LYS A 165 9.90 -11.68 12.70
CA LYS A 165 10.46 -12.73 11.86
C LYS A 165 10.26 -12.42 10.38
N ALA A 166 9.07 -11.95 10.00
CA ALA A 166 8.81 -11.49 8.64
C ALA A 166 9.72 -10.32 8.24
N GLN A 167 9.99 -9.37 9.15
CA GLN A 167 10.93 -8.26 8.90
C GLN A 167 12.33 -8.77 8.52
N SER A 168 12.83 -9.74 9.27
CA SER A 168 14.14 -10.35 9.03
C SER A 168 14.19 -11.06 7.66
N LEU A 169 13.10 -11.75 7.29
CA LEU A 169 12.97 -12.40 5.98
C LEU A 169 12.86 -11.40 4.82
N VAL A 170 12.18 -10.27 5.02
CA VAL A 170 12.12 -9.18 4.05
C VAL A 170 13.50 -8.55 3.84
N ALA A 171 14.26 -8.31 4.91
CA ALA A 171 15.63 -7.79 4.80
C ALA A 171 16.52 -8.76 4.01
N ALA A 172 16.53 -10.04 4.38
CA ALA A 172 17.31 -11.07 3.69
C ALA A 172 16.88 -11.23 2.22
N GLY A 173 15.56 -11.25 1.94
CA GLY A 173 15.04 -11.35 0.58
C GLY A 173 15.42 -10.18 -0.31
N LYS A 174 15.49 -8.95 0.22
CA LYS A 174 15.98 -7.77 -0.51
C LYS A 174 17.43 -7.97 -0.96
N GLN A 175 18.31 -8.48 -0.10
CA GLN A 175 19.70 -8.74 -0.48
C GLN A 175 19.81 -9.83 -1.54
N ILE A 176 19.12 -10.96 -1.35
CA ILE A 176 19.18 -12.06 -2.31
C ILE A 176 18.60 -11.64 -3.67
N SER A 177 17.59 -10.77 -3.68
CA SER A 177 17.04 -10.23 -4.93
C SER A 177 18.03 -9.40 -5.76
N LEU A 178 19.11 -8.87 -5.16
CA LEU A 178 20.18 -8.17 -5.89
C LEU A 178 21.12 -9.13 -6.61
N LEU A 179 21.16 -10.39 -6.19
CA LEU A 179 22.06 -11.44 -6.72
C LEU A 179 21.35 -12.42 -7.64
N CYS A 180 20.01 -12.38 -7.66
CA CYS A 180 19.17 -13.25 -8.45
C CYS A 180 18.57 -12.49 -9.64
N ASP A 181 18.88 -12.95 -10.85
CA ASP A 181 18.44 -12.37 -12.11
C ASP A 181 17.04 -12.85 -12.55
N GLU A 182 16.31 -13.58 -11.69
CA GLU A 182 15.02 -14.19 -12.02
C GLU A 182 13.85 -13.20 -11.77
N PRO A 183 13.28 -12.55 -12.81
CA PRO A 183 12.25 -11.53 -12.63
C PRO A 183 10.97 -12.06 -12.00
N VAL A 184 10.65 -13.34 -12.23
CA VAL A 184 9.47 -14.01 -11.66
C VAL A 184 9.60 -14.15 -10.15
N LEU A 185 10.78 -14.51 -9.64
CA LEU A 185 11.01 -14.61 -8.19
C LEU A 185 11.01 -13.24 -7.53
N ARG A 186 11.59 -12.22 -8.18
CA ARG A 186 11.50 -10.84 -7.69
C ARG A 186 10.05 -10.37 -7.60
N HIS A 187 9.24 -10.65 -8.62
CA HIS A 187 7.82 -10.31 -8.64
C HIS A 187 7.05 -10.97 -7.49
N GLU A 188 7.26 -12.27 -7.27
CA GLU A 188 6.64 -13.00 -6.17
C GLU A 188 7.12 -12.51 -4.80
N PHE A 189 8.41 -12.18 -4.66
CA PHE A 189 8.95 -11.60 -3.44
C PHE A 189 8.30 -10.26 -3.12
N LEU A 190 8.20 -9.36 -4.10
CA LEU A 190 7.52 -8.07 -3.92
C LEU A 190 6.06 -8.24 -3.48
N ARG A 191 5.37 -9.26 -4.00
CA ARG A 191 3.99 -9.59 -3.58
C ARG A 191 3.93 -9.94 -2.09
N GLN A 192 4.88 -10.73 -1.61
CA GLN A 192 4.96 -11.06 -0.18
C GLN A 192 5.34 -9.84 0.67
N VAL A 193 6.27 -8.99 0.20
CA VAL A 193 6.63 -7.73 0.87
C VAL A 193 5.40 -6.81 0.97
N ALA A 194 4.62 -6.66 -0.10
CA ALA A 194 3.41 -5.85 -0.08
C ALA A 194 2.37 -6.36 0.94
N GLY A 195 2.20 -7.68 1.04
CA GLY A 195 1.35 -8.30 2.05
C GLY A 195 1.84 -8.06 3.48
N TYR A 196 3.15 -8.13 3.70
CA TYR A 196 3.77 -7.81 4.99
C TYR A 196 3.56 -6.34 5.39
N GLU A 197 3.82 -5.40 4.48
CA GLU A 197 3.65 -3.97 4.75
C GLU A 197 2.18 -3.61 5.02
N LEU A 198 1.24 -4.32 4.38
CA LEU A 198 -0.19 -4.17 4.64
C LEU A 198 -0.54 -4.59 6.07
N LEU A 199 -0.02 -5.74 6.53
CA LEU A 199 -0.23 -6.22 7.91
C LEU A 199 0.39 -5.29 8.95
N ARG A 200 1.53 -4.65 8.63
CA ARG A 200 2.13 -3.62 9.48
C ARG A 200 1.40 -2.28 9.48
N GLY A 201 0.37 -2.13 8.65
CA GLY A 201 -0.35 -0.88 8.52
C GLY A 201 0.48 0.22 7.86
N ASN A 202 1.41 -0.13 6.95
CA ASN A 202 2.23 0.81 6.19
C ASN A 202 1.69 0.98 4.76
N PRO A 203 0.67 1.84 4.54
CA PRO A 203 -0.03 1.96 3.26
C PRO A 203 0.87 2.47 2.14
N SER A 204 1.81 3.38 2.44
CA SER A 204 2.73 3.95 1.45
C SER A 204 3.63 2.89 0.83
N GLU A 205 4.19 2.02 1.68
CA GLU A 205 5.04 0.91 1.23
C GLU A 205 4.25 -0.19 0.54
N THR A 206 3.06 -0.51 1.06
CA THR A 206 2.13 -1.44 0.41
C THR A 206 1.83 -1.01 -1.02
N GLU A 207 1.48 0.27 -1.21
CA GLU A 207 1.19 0.83 -2.53
C GLU A 207 2.42 0.79 -3.43
N ARG A 208 3.58 1.23 -2.93
CA ARG A 208 4.83 1.27 -3.71
C ARG A 208 5.14 -0.10 -4.30
N ASN A 209 5.09 -1.15 -3.47
CA ASN A 209 5.36 -2.52 -3.91
C ASN A 209 4.29 -3.00 -4.90
N PHE A 210 3.00 -2.82 -4.63
CA PHE A 210 1.95 -3.21 -5.59
C PHE A 210 2.03 -2.44 -6.91
N ARG A 211 2.43 -1.18 -6.90
CA ARG A 211 2.64 -0.40 -8.13
C ARG A 211 3.78 -0.97 -8.95
N GLU A 212 4.91 -1.30 -8.33
CA GLU A 212 6.04 -1.95 -9.03
C GLU A 212 5.60 -3.29 -9.65
N ILE A 213 4.89 -4.13 -8.89
CA ILE A 213 4.36 -5.43 -9.32
C ILE A 213 3.43 -5.28 -10.53
N VAL A 214 2.48 -4.36 -10.47
CA VAL A 214 1.48 -4.15 -11.52
C VAL A 214 2.12 -3.57 -12.78
N LEU A 215 3.01 -2.57 -12.64
CA LEU A 215 3.73 -1.98 -13.78
C LEU A 215 4.66 -2.99 -14.45
N ALA A 216 5.41 -3.77 -13.66
CA ALA A 216 6.22 -4.86 -14.20
C ALA A 216 5.34 -5.89 -14.91
N GLY A 217 4.19 -6.25 -14.33
CA GLY A 217 3.20 -7.13 -14.96
C GLY A 217 2.69 -6.60 -16.30
N PHE A 218 2.43 -5.29 -16.42
CA PHE A 218 1.99 -4.65 -17.66
C PHE A 218 3.09 -4.63 -18.72
N MET A 219 4.35 -4.41 -18.33
CA MET A 219 5.47 -4.30 -19.28
C MET A 219 6.00 -5.67 -19.74
N MET A 220 5.99 -6.68 -18.87
CA MET A 220 6.63 -7.97 -19.13
C MET A 220 5.76 -8.91 -19.98
N ARG A 221 4.45 -8.66 -20.07
CA ARG A 221 3.51 -9.63 -20.65
C ARG A 221 3.00 -9.17 -22.02
N LYS A 222 3.59 -9.74 -23.07
CA LYS A 222 3.15 -9.50 -24.46
C LYS A 222 1.71 -9.96 -24.72
N GLU A 223 1.25 -10.97 -24.00
CA GLU A 223 -0.06 -11.61 -24.22
C GLU A 223 -1.20 -10.99 -23.39
N GLY A 224 -0.89 -10.06 -22.48
CA GLY A 224 -1.85 -9.46 -21.55
C GLY A 224 -1.76 -10.02 -20.12
N LEU A 225 -2.72 -9.66 -19.29
CA LEU A 225 -2.77 -10.07 -17.88
C LEU A 225 -3.42 -11.43 -17.71
N ASP A 226 -2.72 -12.33 -17.00
CA ASP A 226 -3.28 -13.55 -16.45
C ASP A 226 -4.05 -13.30 -15.13
N ALA A 227 -4.57 -14.38 -14.52
CA ALA A 227 -5.31 -14.32 -13.25
C ALA A 227 -4.47 -13.73 -12.10
N GLY A 228 -3.18 -14.05 -12.03
CA GLY A 228 -2.26 -13.49 -11.03
C GLY A 228 -2.09 -11.98 -11.19
N GLY A 229 -1.97 -11.50 -12.43
CA GLY A 229 -1.89 -10.07 -12.74
C GLY A 229 -3.17 -9.32 -12.39
N CYS A 230 -4.35 -9.92 -12.61
CA CYS A 230 -5.61 -9.37 -12.14
C CYS A 230 -5.70 -9.32 -10.61
N SER A 231 -5.19 -10.34 -9.92
CA SER A 231 -5.11 -10.35 -8.46
C SER A 231 -4.20 -9.22 -7.94
N ASP A 232 -3.03 -9.02 -8.55
CA ASP A 232 -2.12 -7.94 -8.18
C ASP A 232 -2.75 -6.56 -8.42
N ALA A 233 -3.41 -6.37 -9.56
CA ALA A 233 -4.14 -5.14 -9.86
C ALA A 233 -5.27 -4.89 -8.86
N LEU A 234 -6.03 -5.92 -8.49
CA LEU A 234 -7.09 -5.84 -7.48
C LEU A 234 -6.54 -5.40 -6.12
N ASN A 235 -5.38 -5.92 -5.71
CA ASN A 235 -4.74 -5.54 -4.46
C ASN A 235 -4.31 -4.07 -4.46
N LEU A 236 -3.70 -3.60 -5.57
CA LEU A 236 -3.36 -2.19 -5.75
C LEU A 236 -4.60 -1.29 -5.71
N VAL A 237 -5.64 -1.65 -6.45
CA VAL A 237 -6.92 -0.94 -6.48
C VAL A 237 -7.52 -0.84 -5.08
N THR A 238 -7.52 -1.94 -4.32
CA THR A 238 -8.03 -1.97 -2.94
C THR A 238 -7.25 -1.03 -2.02
N SER A 239 -5.91 -1.06 -2.10
CA SER A 239 -5.05 -0.17 -1.31
C SER A 239 -5.30 1.31 -1.65
N LEU A 240 -5.38 1.66 -2.94
CA LEU A 240 -5.66 3.03 -3.38
C LEU A 240 -7.04 3.51 -2.90
N ARG A 241 -8.05 2.64 -2.91
CA ARG A 241 -9.40 2.96 -2.40
C ARG A 241 -9.41 3.27 -0.91
N GLN A 242 -8.68 2.49 -0.11
CA GLN A 242 -8.58 2.72 1.34
C GLN A 242 -7.95 4.09 1.66
N GLN A 243 -7.12 4.61 0.76
CA GLN A 243 -6.52 5.95 0.83
C GLN A 243 -7.34 7.05 0.14
N PHE A 244 -8.56 6.75 -0.32
CA PHE A 244 -9.41 7.64 -1.12
C PHE A 244 -8.80 8.12 -2.45
N ARG A 245 -7.81 7.40 -2.99
CA ARG A 245 -7.26 7.68 -4.33
C ARG A 245 -8.15 7.09 -5.43
N LEU A 246 -9.46 7.34 -5.35
CA LEU A 246 -10.48 6.73 -6.20
C LEU A 246 -10.27 6.96 -7.71
N PRO A 247 -9.90 8.17 -8.18
CA PRO A 247 -9.69 8.40 -9.62
C PRO A 247 -8.57 7.52 -10.19
N GLU A 248 -7.53 7.27 -9.39
CA GLU A 248 -6.45 6.40 -9.80
C GLU A 248 -6.84 4.93 -9.71
N ALA A 249 -7.55 4.53 -8.65
CA ALA A 249 -8.11 3.19 -8.52
C ALA A 249 -9.01 2.85 -9.72
N CYS A 250 -9.83 3.78 -10.21
CA CYS A 250 -10.60 3.63 -11.47
C CYS A 250 -9.68 3.35 -12.66
N ARG A 251 -8.67 4.21 -12.89
CA ARG A 251 -7.77 4.08 -14.05
C ARG A 251 -7.01 2.76 -14.04
N ILE A 252 -6.49 2.34 -12.90
CA ILE A 252 -5.78 1.06 -12.77
C ILE A 252 -6.72 -0.12 -13.00
N ALA A 253 -7.92 -0.10 -12.40
CA ALA A 253 -8.89 -1.17 -12.59
C ALA A 253 -9.32 -1.29 -14.06
N GLU A 254 -9.54 -0.16 -14.74
CA GLU A 254 -9.86 -0.12 -16.17
C GLU A 254 -8.74 -0.66 -17.03
N ALA A 255 -7.52 -0.16 -16.86
CA ALA A 255 -6.36 -0.64 -17.60
C ALA A 255 -6.15 -2.14 -17.41
N ALA A 256 -6.28 -2.64 -16.19
CA ALA A 256 -6.13 -4.07 -15.91
C ALA A 256 -7.24 -4.93 -16.54
N LEU A 257 -8.49 -4.46 -16.54
CA LEU A 257 -9.60 -5.14 -17.22
C LEU A 257 -9.43 -5.16 -18.74
N ASP A 258 -8.93 -4.07 -19.33
CA ASP A 258 -8.72 -3.95 -20.78
C ASP A 258 -7.52 -4.80 -21.24
N LEU A 259 -6.47 -4.88 -20.43
CA LEU A 259 -5.29 -5.72 -20.67
C LEU A 259 -5.50 -7.19 -20.31
N SER A 260 -6.62 -7.56 -19.71
CA SER A 260 -6.93 -8.94 -19.31
C SER A 260 -7.07 -9.87 -20.51
N MET A 261 -6.35 -11.00 -20.48
CA MET A 261 -6.46 -12.02 -21.52
C MET A 261 -7.90 -12.54 -21.67
N PRO A 262 -8.37 -12.86 -22.89
CA PRO A 262 -9.71 -13.41 -23.09
C PRO A 262 -10.00 -14.68 -22.26
N SER A 263 -8.99 -15.55 -22.11
CA SER A 263 -9.09 -16.80 -21.35
C SER A 263 -9.39 -16.58 -19.87
N ILE A 264 -8.93 -15.47 -19.28
CA ILE A 264 -9.11 -15.19 -17.85
C ILE A 264 -10.45 -14.53 -17.52
N ARG A 265 -11.22 -14.09 -18.51
CA ARG A 265 -12.51 -13.39 -18.27
C ARG A 265 -13.57 -14.25 -17.60
N ARG A 266 -13.31 -15.54 -17.41
CA ARG A 266 -14.17 -16.51 -16.72
C ARG A 266 -13.65 -16.87 -15.32
N THR A 267 -12.48 -16.36 -14.91
CA THR A 267 -11.89 -16.70 -13.62
C THR A 267 -12.40 -15.78 -12.51
N PRO A 268 -12.40 -16.25 -11.24
CA PRO A 268 -12.81 -15.44 -10.10
C PRO A 268 -12.04 -14.13 -9.97
N GLU A 269 -10.74 -14.11 -10.27
CA GLU A 269 -9.86 -12.93 -10.12
C GLU A 269 -10.30 -11.78 -11.04
N TYR A 270 -10.63 -12.09 -12.30
CA TYR A 270 -11.18 -11.11 -13.23
C TYR A 270 -12.52 -10.56 -12.73
N HIS A 271 -13.40 -11.42 -12.23
CA HIS A 271 -14.70 -10.99 -11.71
C HIS A 271 -14.60 -10.19 -10.41
N SER A 272 -13.64 -10.48 -9.53
CA SER A 272 -13.34 -9.67 -8.35
C SER A 272 -12.76 -8.31 -8.72
N LEU A 273 -11.86 -8.24 -9.71
CA LEU A 273 -11.38 -6.96 -10.24
C LEU A 273 -12.53 -6.15 -10.86
N LEU A 274 -13.42 -6.81 -11.63
CA LEU A 274 -14.59 -6.20 -12.22
C LEU A 274 -15.58 -5.67 -11.18
N GLU A 275 -15.78 -6.42 -10.09
CA GLU A 275 -16.56 -5.98 -8.94
C GLU A 275 -15.98 -4.67 -8.41
N TYR A 276 -14.70 -4.65 -8.04
CA TYR A 276 -14.05 -3.46 -7.47
C TYR A 276 -14.02 -2.27 -8.43
N ALA A 277 -13.90 -2.50 -9.74
CA ALA A 277 -14.06 -1.46 -10.75
C ALA A 277 -15.48 -0.85 -10.72
N GLY A 278 -16.52 -1.69 -10.59
CA GLY A 278 -17.90 -1.24 -10.42
C GLY A 278 -18.12 -0.47 -9.12
N LEU A 279 -17.42 -0.84 -8.03
CA LEU A 279 -17.47 -0.09 -6.78
C LEU A 279 -16.81 1.27 -6.88
N ASN A 280 -15.67 1.36 -7.56
CA ASN A 280 -15.03 2.63 -7.83
C ASN A 280 -15.93 3.54 -8.66
N ASP A 281 -16.61 2.99 -9.68
CA ASP A 281 -17.60 3.75 -10.44
C ASP A 281 -18.73 4.25 -9.53
N PHE A 282 -19.25 3.42 -8.64
CA PHE A 282 -20.29 3.82 -7.70
C PHE A 282 -19.82 4.94 -6.77
N GLU A 283 -18.62 4.81 -6.20
CA GLU A 283 -18.04 5.79 -5.29
C GLU A 283 -17.62 7.09 -5.97
N THR A 284 -17.39 7.08 -7.28
CA THR A 284 -17.06 8.27 -8.09
C THR A 284 -18.26 8.93 -8.75
N GLY A 285 -19.48 8.40 -8.57
CA GLY A 285 -20.70 8.99 -9.12
C GLY A 285 -21.14 8.44 -10.49
N ASN A 286 -20.53 7.36 -10.97
CA ASN A 286 -20.80 6.73 -12.27
C ASN A 286 -21.78 5.55 -12.15
N LEU A 287 -22.98 5.83 -11.65
CA LEU A 287 -23.97 4.82 -11.25
C LEU A 287 -24.32 3.78 -12.33
N LYS A 288 -24.58 4.21 -13.56
CA LYS A 288 -24.94 3.30 -14.67
C LYS A 288 -23.83 2.29 -14.97
N ARG A 289 -22.57 2.76 -14.96
CA ARG A 289 -21.40 1.90 -15.20
C ARG A 289 -21.18 0.93 -14.05
N ALA A 290 -21.36 1.41 -12.82
CA ALA A 290 -21.33 0.58 -11.61
C ALA A 290 -22.35 -0.57 -11.67
N GLN A 291 -23.61 -0.28 -11.98
CA GLN A 291 -24.67 -1.28 -12.14
C GLN A 291 -24.29 -2.36 -13.15
N SER A 292 -23.86 -1.94 -14.34
CA SER A 292 -23.46 -2.85 -15.41
C SER A 292 -22.32 -3.78 -14.97
N ARG A 293 -21.26 -3.23 -14.35
CA ARG A 293 -20.10 -4.01 -13.91
C ARG A 293 -20.45 -4.99 -12.79
N LEU A 294 -21.17 -4.55 -11.77
CA LEU A 294 -21.57 -5.39 -10.63
C LEU A 294 -22.51 -6.52 -11.06
N ALA A 295 -23.49 -6.24 -11.94
CA ALA A 295 -24.38 -7.26 -12.47
C ALA A 295 -23.63 -8.37 -13.23
N ARG A 296 -22.58 -8.02 -13.99
CA ARG A 296 -21.72 -9.00 -14.69
C ARG A 296 -20.80 -9.78 -13.76
N ALA A 297 -20.31 -9.16 -12.69
CA ALA A 297 -19.42 -9.82 -11.74
C ALA A 297 -20.17 -10.84 -10.86
N MET A 298 -21.36 -10.47 -10.37
CA MET A 298 -22.08 -11.20 -9.31
C MET A 298 -22.23 -12.71 -9.52
N PRO A 299 -22.61 -13.24 -10.70
CA PRO A 299 -22.86 -14.68 -10.86
C PRO A 299 -21.60 -15.54 -10.74
N LYS A 300 -20.41 -14.94 -10.77
CA LYS A 300 -19.12 -15.62 -10.94
C LYS A 300 -18.12 -15.37 -9.82
N VAL A 301 -18.44 -14.48 -8.88
CA VAL A 301 -17.63 -14.26 -7.67
C VAL A 301 -17.85 -15.42 -6.68
N GLY A 302 -16.85 -15.79 -5.88
CA GLY A 302 -16.97 -16.83 -4.86
C GLY A 302 -18.10 -16.55 -3.85
N ALA A 303 -18.74 -17.59 -3.29
CA ALA A 303 -19.90 -17.44 -2.42
C ALA A 303 -19.64 -16.54 -1.19
N SER A 304 -18.44 -16.65 -0.58
CA SER A 304 -18.06 -15.79 0.55
C SER A 304 -17.95 -14.31 0.16
N SER A 305 -17.25 -13.99 -0.94
CA SER A 305 -17.11 -12.61 -1.41
C SER A 305 -18.44 -12.00 -1.87
N ARG A 306 -19.35 -12.82 -2.42
CA ARG A 306 -20.72 -12.39 -2.75
C ARG A 306 -21.49 -11.92 -1.51
N LEU A 307 -21.49 -12.71 -0.45
CA LEU A 307 -22.30 -12.46 0.76
C LEU A 307 -21.81 -11.22 1.52
N TRP A 308 -20.51 -11.12 1.76
CA TRP A 308 -19.94 -10.05 2.61
C TRP A 308 -19.60 -8.76 1.84
N GLY A 309 -19.45 -8.85 0.51
CA GLY A 309 -19.01 -7.73 -0.33
C GLY A 309 -20.08 -7.29 -1.31
N THR A 310 -20.32 -8.10 -2.32
CA THR A 310 -21.05 -7.67 -3.53
C THR A 310 -22.53 -7.38 -3.27
N ILE A 311 -23.24 -8.26 -2.55
CA ILE A 311 -24.68 -8.15 -2.31
C ILE A 311 -25.03 -6.86 -1.56
N PRO A 312 -24.39 -6.53 -0.42
CA PRO A 312 -24.67 -5.28 0.29
C PRO A 312 -24.41 -4.02 -0.53
N ARG A 313 -23.41 -4.06 -1.42
CA ARG A 313 -23.05 -2.93 -2.29
C ARG A 313 -24.05 -2.73 -3.42
N ILE A 314 -24.58 -3.81 -3.99
CA ILE A 314 -25.69 -3.74 -4.96
C ILE A 314 -26.94 -3.18 -4.28
N ALA A 315 -27.25 -3.62 -3.06
CA ALA A 315 -28.37 -3.09 -2.28
C ALA A 315 -28.20 -1.58 -2.03
N ALA A 316 -27.02 -1.15 -1.57
CA ALA A 316 -26.69 0.25 -1.38
C ALA A 316 -26.83 1.04 -2.69
N LEU A 317 -26.30 0.51 -3.79
CA LEU A 317 -26.42 1.15 -5.09
C LEU A 317 -27.89 1.38 -5.45
N ASN A 318 -28.73 0.34 -5.35
CA ASN A 318 -30.15 0.41 -5.68
C ASN A 318 -30.93 1.34 -4.74
N PHE A 319 -30.51 1.41 -3.48
CA PHE A 319 -31.04 2.38 -2.52
C PHE A 319 -30.73 3.82 -2.95
N PHE A 320 -29.46 4.11 -3.26
CA PHE A 320 -29.05 5.46 -3.70
C PHE A 320 -29.62 5.85 -5.07
N SER A 321 -29.90 4.88 -5.94
CA SER A 321 -30.61 5.12 -7.20
C SER A 321 -32.12 5.29 -7.05
N GLY A 322 -32.67 5.11 -5.85
CA GLY A 322 -34.11 5.19 -5.58
C GLY A 322 -34.92 4.02 -6.13
N THR A 323 -34.27 2.94 -6.59
CA THR A 323 -34.94 1.74 -7.10
C THR A 323 -35.24 0.72 -6.01
N MET A 324 -34.78 0.96 -4.79
CA MET A 324 -34.99 0.09 -3.63
C MET A 324 -35.14 0.95 -2.38
N SER A 325 -36.14 0.65 -1.57
CA SER A 325 -36.30 1.23 -0.24
C SER A 325 -35.26 0.66 0.74
N TYR A 326 -35.05 1.34 1.87
CA TYR A 326 -34.17 0.81 2.92
C TYR A 326 -34.62 -0.58 3.41
N ARG A 327 -35.93 -0.80 3.56
CA ARG A 327 -36.48 -2.10 4.01
C ARG A 327 -36.17 -3.23 3.03
N GLU A 328 -36.33 -2.98 1.73
CA GLU A 328 -35.98 -3.95 0.68
C GLU A 328 -34.47 -4.19 0.64
N ALA A 329 -33.66 -3.14 0.80
CA ALA A 329 -32.21 -3.27 0.86
C ALA A 329 -31.76 -4.12 2.07
N LYS A 330 -32.35 -3.91 3.25
CA LYS A 330 -32.11 -4.71 4.46
C LYS A 330 -32.49 -6.18 4.23
N ALA A 331 -33.66 -6.43 3.66
CA ALA A 331 -34.11 -7.79 3.33
C ALA A 331 -33.17 -8.48 2.33
N TYR A 332 -32.71 -7.74 1.31
CA TYR A 332 -31.78 -8.25 0.28
C TYR A 332 -30.39 -8.56 0.85
N CYS A 333 -29.88 -7.72 1.76
CA CYS A 333 -28.57 -7.90 2.38
C CYS A 333 -28.51 -9.09 3.37
N GLY A 334 -29.63 -9.40 4.02
CA GLY A 334 -29.64 -10.28 5.19
C GLY A 334 -28.68 -9.79 6.29
N SER A 335 -28.05 -10.73 7.00
CA SER A 335 -27.11 -10.43 8.10
C SER A 335 -25.71 -9.99 7.65
N HIS A 336 -25.40 -10.06 6.35
CA HIS A 336 -24.04 -9.83 5.83
C HIS A 336 -23.76 -8.39 5.40
N GLY A 337 -24.79 -7.52 5.39
CA GLY A 337 -24.69 -6.14 4.89
C GLY A 337 -24.45 -5.05 5.93
N VAL A 338 -24.07 -5.41 7.16
CA VAL A 338 -23.96 -4.50 8.31
C VAL A 338 -23.34 -3.15 7.98
N LEU A 339 -22.18 -3.13 7.31
CA LEU A 339 -21.47 -1.89 6.96
C LEU A 339 -22.28 -0.97 6.03
N TRP A 340 -22.88 -1.52 4.98
CA TRP A 340 -23.61 -0.72 3.98
C TRP A 340 -25.01 -0.36 4.45
N LEU A 341 -25.65 -1.25 5.23
CA LEU A 341 -26.91 -0.93 5.92
C LEU A 341 -26.71 0.22 6.90
N GLY A 342 -25.57 0.25 7.61
CA GLY A 342 -25.13 1.41 8.38
C GLY A 342 -25.12 2.69 7.54
N VAL A 343 -24.39 2.71 6.41
CA VAL A 343 -24.35 3.89 5.51
C VAL A 343 -25.74 4.32 5.04
N MET A 344 -26.60 3.38 4.63
CA MET A 344 -27.96 3.67 4.17
C MET A 344 -28.83 4.24 5.28
N ALA A 345 -28.74 3.68 6.50
CA ALA A 345 -29.44 4.18 7.67
C ALA A 345 -29.00 5.61 8.01
N LEU A 346 -27.69 5.86 8.02
CA LEU A 346 -27.11 7.19 8.22
C LEU A 346 -27.66 8.20 7.21
N TRP A 347 -27.85 7.78 5.96
CA TRP A 347 -28.36 8.65 4.92
C TRP A 347 -29.85 8.95 5.09
N SER A 348 -30.66 7.93 5.38
CA SER A 348 -32.11 8.09 5.56
C SER A 348 -32.44 8.96 6.78
N GLU A 349 -31.64 8.86 7.84
CA GLU A 349 -31.86 9.53 9.14
C GLU A 349 -33.22 9.23 9.78
N GLU A 350 -33.93 8.22 9.31
CA GLU A 350 -35.17 7.82 9.94
C GLU A 350 -34.87 7.11 11.27
N PRO A 351 -35.57 7.45 12.37
CA PRO A 351 -35.32 6.84 13.68
C PRO A 351 -35.36 5.31 13.67
N LYS A 352 -36.24 4.72 12.84
CA LYS A 352 -36.36 3.26 12.71
C LYS A 352 -35.13 2.65 12.02
N HIS A 353 -34.59 3.29 10.99
CA HIS A 353 -33.40 2.80 10.29
C HIS A 353 -32.14 2.95 11.14
N LEU A 354 -32.01 4.07 11.86
CA LEU A 354 -30.87 4.30 12.75
C LEU A 354 -30.83 3.29 13.92
N GLN A 355 -31.98 2.80 14.38
CA GLN A 355 -32.05 1.76 15.43
C GLN A 355 -31.44 0.44 15.00
N ASP A 356 -31.42 0.15 13.71
CA ASP A 356 -30.79 -1.07 13.19
C ASP A 356 -29.27 -1.05 13.35
N VAL A 357 -28.63 0.13 13.38
CA VAL A 357 -27.16 0.23 13.38
C VAL A 357 -26.55 -0.39 14.64
N PRO A 358 -26.99 -0.06 15.88
CA PRO A 358 -26.54 -0.77 17.08
C PRO A 358 -26.83 -2.27 17.07
N GLU A 359 -27.97 -2.71 16.52
CA GLU A 359 -28.31 -4.13 16.41
C GLU A 359 -27.31 -4.86 15.53
N PHE A 360 -26.97 -4.28 14.38
CA PHE A 360 -25.96 -4.83 13.47
C PHE A 360 -24.57 -4.88 14.10
N MET A 361 -24.21 -3.86 14.89
CA MET A 361 -22.95 -3.82 15.62
C MET A 361 -22.86 -4.92 16.67
N ASN A 362 -23.93 -5.14 17.42
CA ASN A 362 -23.99 -6.20 18.44
C ASN A 362 -23.95 -7.60 17.81
N ALA A 363 -24.45 -7.75 16.58
CA ALA A 363 -24.37 -8.99 15.82
C ALA A 363 -23.01 -9.23 15.14
N TRP A 364 -22.17 -8.19 15.01
CA TRP A 364 -20.87 -8.29 14.34
C TRP A 364 -19.86 -9.03 15.21
N LYS A 365 -19.44 -10.22 14.75
CA LYS A 365 -18.41 -11.06 15.40
C LYS A 365 -17.00 -10.86 14.82
N GLY A 366 -16.83 -9.95 13.86
CA GLY A 366 -15.54 -9.70 13.23
C GLY A 366 -14.64 -8.79 14.07
N PRO A 367 -13.40 -8.55 13.61
CA PRO A 367 -12.49 -7.64 14.30
C PRO A 367 -13.07 -6.21 14.39
N PRO A 368 -12.59 -5.39 15.34
CA PRO A 368 -12.98 -3.99 15.43
C PRO A 368 -12.77 -3.27 14.10
N ASN A 369 -13.82 -2.59 13.63
CA ASN A 369 -13.80 -1.86 12.37
C ASN A 369 -14.15 -0.38 12.61
N PHE A 370 -13.24 0.52 12.23
CA PHE A 370 -13.40 1.95 12.45
C PHE A 370 -14.68 2.52 11.81
N PHE A 371 -15.01 2.10 10.58
CA PHE A 371 -16.21 2.59 9.90
C PHE A 371 -17.50 2.15 10.61
N LEU A 372 -17.54 0.90 11.04
CA LEU A 372 -18.68 0.35 11.79
C LEU A 372 -18.89 1.12 13.10
N ALA A 373 -17.81 1.33 13.87
CA ALA A 373 -17.89 2.10 15.10
C ALA A 373 -18.23 3.58 14.87
N LEU A 374 -17.77 4.18 13.77
CA LEU A 374 -18.16 5.54 13.38
C LEU A 374 -19.66 5.64 13.07
N GLN A 375 -20.20 4.66 12.35
CA GLN A 375 -21.63 4.58 12.05
C GLN A 375 -22.46 4.39 13.33
N ALA A 376 -22.01 3.51 14.22
CA ALA A 376 -22.64 3.27 15.52
C ALA A 376 -22.69 4.53 16.38
N ALA A 377 -21.54 5.20 16.54
CA ALA A 377 -21.43 6.43 17.30
C ALA A 377 -22.35 7.52 16.74
N TYR A 378 -22.42 7.66 15.41
CA TYR A 378 -23.37 8.59 14.79
C TYR A 378 -24.82 8.22 15.09
N ALA A 379 -25.20 6.96 14.87
CA ALA A 379 -26.58 6.52 15.03
C ALA A 379 -27.07 6.73 16.47
N GLU A 380 -26.23 6.39 17.46
CA GLU A 380 -26.51 6.63 18.88
C GLU A 380 -26.72 8.11 19.17
N GLN A 381 -25.84 9.00 18.68
CA GLN A 381 -25.96 10.43 18.95
C GLN A 381 -27.18 11.06 18.27
N VAL A 382 -27.48 10.68 17.03
CA VAL A 382 -28.65 11.21 16.33
C VAL A 382 -29.94 10.69 16.97
N LEU A 383 -30.03 9.40 17.30
CA LEU A 383 -31.19 8.86 18.03
C LEU A 383 -31.36 9.52 19.40
N GLY A 384 -30.28 9.75 20.14
CA GLY A 384 -30.30 10.46 21.42
C GLY A 384 -30.78 11.91 21.26
N SER A 385 -30.33 12.60 20.21
CA SER A 385 -30.77 13.97 19.90
C SER A 385 -32.26 14.04 19.57
N LEU A 386 -32.77 13.09 18.77
CA LEU A 386 -34.16 13.02 18.36
C LEU A 386 -35.09 12.67 19.54
N ARG A 387 -34.61 11.90 20.51
CA ARG A 387 -35.42 11.47 21.68
C ARG A 387 -35.43 12.49 22.82
N ALA A 388 -34.31 13.14 23.10
CA ALA A 388 -34.13 13.86 24.37
C ALA A 388 -33.42 15.21 24.27
N GLY A 389 -33.01 15.67 23.07
CA GLY A 389 -32.32 16.95 22.92
C GLY A 389 -31.04 17.05 23.78
N SER A 390 -30.17 16.03 23.70
CA SER A 390 -29.00 15.91 24.59
C SER A 390 -27.89 16.92 24.29
N PRO A 391 -27.57 17.86 25.20
CA PRO A 391 -26.46 18.81 25.01
C PRO A 391 -25.07 18.17 25.09
N LYS A 392 -24.96 16.87 25.46
CA LYS A 392 -23.69 16.13 25.57
C LYS A 392 -23.35 15.32 24.32
N ALA A 393 -24.16 15.36 23.25
CA ALA A 393 -23.98 14.44 22.13
C ALA A 393 -22.61 14.59 21.42
N LEU A 394 -22.10 15.82 21.28
CA LEU A 394 -20.82 16.06 20.61
C LEU A 394 -19.62 15.51 21.41
N SER A 395 -19.61 15.66 22.74
CA SER A 395 -18.54 15.11 23.57
C SER A 395 -18.62 13.59 23.67
N SER A 396 -19.83 13.03 23.70
CA SER A 396 -20.05 11.59 23.59
C SER A 396 -19.56 11.03 22.25
N PHE A 397 -19.83 11.72 21.14
CA PHE A 397 -19.29 11.36 19.82
C PHE A 397 -17.76 11.37 19.82
N ASP A 398 -17.14 12.44 20.28
CA ASP A 398 -15.67 12.55 20.33
C ASP A 398 -15.05 11.47 21.22
N SER A 399 -15.67 11.15 22.36
CA SER A 399 -15.22 10.07 23.22
C SER A 399 -15.34 8.70 22.53
N ALA A 400 -16.42 8.45 21.79
CA ALA A 400 -16.61 7.19 21.07
C ALA A 400 -15.57 7.02 19.96
N ILE A 401 -15.34 8.06 19.16
CA ILE A 401 -14.37 8.03 18.06
C ILE A 401 -12.91 8.06 18.56
N GLY A 402 -12.64 8.74 19.67
CA GLY A 402 -11.32 8.86 20.28
C GLY A 402 -10.79 7.55 20.85
N ARG A 403 -11.67 6.66 21.31
CA ARG A 403 -11.31 5.35 21.89
C ARG A 403 -10.99 4.27 20.85
N LEU A 404 -11.28 4.52 19.58
CA LEU A 404 -11.06 3.52 18.54
C LEU A 404 -9.57 3.48 18.16
N PRO A 405 -8.91 2.31 18.22
CA PRO A 405 -7.64 2.14 17.56
C PRO A 405 -7.88 2.36 16.07
N VAL A 406 -7.24 3.38 15.51
CA VAL A 406 -7.30 3.66 14.07
C VAL A 406 -5.96 3.28 13.51
N PRO A 407 -5.85 2.14 12.83
CA PRO A 407 -4.65 1.82 12.06
C PRO A 407 -4.30 2.99 11.15
N ASP A 408 -3.02 3.23 10.90
CA ASP A 408 -2.57 4.33 10.04
C ASP A 408 -3.23 4.30 8.64
N THR A 409 -3.57 3.10 8.16
CA THR A 409 -4.34 2.88 6.92
C THR A 409 -5.71 3.57 6.90
N PHE A 410 -6.32 3.83 8.07
CA PHE A 410 -7.59 4.54 8.22
C PHE A 410 -7.44 5.97 8.75
N ALA A 411 -6.21 6.47 8.93
CA ALA A 411 -5.99 7.83 9.41
C ALA A 411 -6.63 8.87 8.49
N GLN A 412 -6.54 8.68 7.17
CA GLN A 412 -7.18 9.55 6.19
C GLN A 412 -8.71 9.49 6.30
N THR A 413 -9.27 8.29 6.43
CA THR A 413 -10.70 8.07 6.70
C THR A 413 -11.18 8.83 7.91
N LYS A 414 -10.47 8.73 9.04
CA LYS A 414 -10.79 9.47 10.27
C LYS A 414 -10.77 10.98 10.03
N ARG A 415 -9.72 11.49 9.37
CA ARG A 415 -9.54 12.93 9.12
C ARG A 415 -10.58 13.51 8.15
N CYS A 416 -10.98 12.76 7.13
CA CYS A 416 -11.94 13.23 6.15
C CYS A 416 -13.40 13.04 6.59
N ILE A 417 -13.75 11.87 7.11
CA ILE A 417 -15.16 11.49 7.31
C ILE A 417 -15.67 11.88 8.70
N ALA A 418 -14.88 11.69 9.76
CA ALA A 418 -15.36 11.97 11.11
C ALA A 418 -15.83 13.43 11.29
N PRO A 419 -15.17 14.47 10.74
CA PRO A 419 -15.68 15.84 10.80
C PRO A 419 -17.01 16.05 10.05
N ILE A 420 -17.21 15.40 8.90
CA ILE A 420 -18.46 15.48 8.13
C ILE A 420 -19.63 14.92 8.97
N VAL A 421 -19.41 13.75 9.54
CA VAL A 421 -20.37 13.05 10.39
C VAL A 421 -20.64 13.86 11.67
N LYS A 422 -19.60 14.42 12.29
CA LYS A 422 -19.71 15.27 13.49
C LYS A 422 -20.47 16.58 13.23
N ALA A 423 -20.23 17.24 12.09
CA ALA A 423 -20.99 18.43 11.69
C ALA A 423 -22.48 18.09 11.55
N ARG A 424 -22.80 16.91 11.01
CA ARG A 424 -24.18 16.43 10.89
C ARG A 424 -24.83 16.18 12.26
N VAL A 425 -24.10 15.59 13.21
CA VAL A 425 -24.57 15.45 14.61
C VAL A 425 -24.85 16.83 15.23
N ALA A 426 -23.94 17.81 15.05
CA ALA A 426 -24.11 19.17 15.55
C ALA A 426 -25.37 19.86 15.00
N ILE A 427 -25.69 19.63 13.71
CA ILE A 427 -26.92 20.10 13.08
C ILE A 427 -28.16 19.48 13.77
N HIS A 428 -28.16 18.17 14.01
CA HIS A 428 -29.28 17.47 14.64
C HIS A 428 -29.55 17.91 16.09
N VAL A 429 -28.50 18.16 16.88
CA VAL A 429 -28.64 18.71 18.24
C VAL A 429 -28.90 20.22 18.28
N LYS A 430 -29.09 20.85 17.11
CA LYS A 430 -29.33 22.30 16.97
C LYS A 430 -28.18 23.17 17.54
N ASP A 431 -26.97 22.64 17.64
CA ASP A 431 -25.76 23.39 18.00
C ASP A 431 -25.15 24.03 16.74
N ARG A 432 -25.82 25.09 16.29
CA ARG A 432 -25.47 25.78 15.04
C ARG A 432 -24.05 26.34 15.05
N LYS A 433 -23.58 26.86 16.18
CA LYS A 433 -22.24 27.46 16.30
C LYS A 433 -21.17 26.41 16.03
N ASN A 434 -21.25 25.25 16.70
CA ASN A 434 -20.30 24.17 16.45
C ASN A 434 -20.49 23.54 15.07
N ALA A 435 -21.73 23.40 14.58
CA ALA A 435 -21.97 22.87 13.25
C ALA A 435 -21.29 23.68 12.14
N VAL A 436 -21.40 25.01 12.18
CA VAL A 436 -20.71 25.91 11.22
C VAL A 436 -19.20 25.77 11.33
N ARG A 437 -18.65 25.82 12.55
CA ARG A 437 -17.21 25.71 12.79
C ARG A 437 -16.65 24.40 12.24
N ILE A 438 -17.25 23.27 12.62
CA ILE A 438 -16.79 21.93 12.22
C ILE A 438 -16.95 21.74 10.70
N PHE A 439 -18.04 22.23 10.11
CA PHE A 439 -18.24 22.17 8.66
C PHE A 439 -17.16 22.95 7.90
N LEU A 440 -16.85 24.18 8.33
CA LEU A 440 -15.84 25.01 7.67
C LEU A 440 -14.43 24.44 7.84
N GLU A 441 -14.10 23.88 9.01
CA GLU A 441 -12.85 23.14 9.22
C GLU A 441 -12.75 21.93 8.28
N ALA A 442 -13.83 21.16 8.15
CA ALA A 442 -13.89 20.04 7.22
C ALA A 442 -13.75 20.51 5.76
N GLU A 443 -14.46 21.56 5.35
CA GLU A 443 -14.39 22.15 4.01
C GLU A 443 -12.97 22.63 3.69
N GLN A 444 -12.31 23.32 4.63
CA GLN A 444 -10.93 23.79 4.46
C GLN A 444 -9.99 22.61 4.27
N TYR A 445 -10.10 21.58 5.11
CA TYR A 445 -9.27 20.38 5.00
C TYR A 445 -9.50 19.66 3.67
N LEU A 446 -10.76 19.42 3.28
CA LEU A 446 -11.09 18.76 2.02
C LEU A 446 -10.57 19.53 0.80
N ASN A 447 -10.61 20.86 0.82
CA ASN A 447 -10.05 21.71 -0.23
C ASN A 447 -8.50 21.72 -0.25
N SER A 448 -7.85 21.34 0.85
CA SER A 448 -6.40 21.20 0.94
C SER A 448 -5.87 19.85 0.47
N LEU A 449 -6.75 18.87 0.25
CA LEU A 449 -6.35 17.53 -0.19
C LEU A 449 -5.76 17.57 -1.61
N ALA A 450 -4.80 16.68 -1.86
CA ALA A 450 -4.24 16.50 -3.19
C ALA A 450 -5.37 16.14 -4.19
N PRO A 451 -5.32 16.61 -5.46
CA PRO A 451 -6.37 16.33 -6.45
C PRO A 451 -6.64 14.84 -6.72
N ALA A 452 -5.68 13.98 -6.39
CA ALA A 452 -5.81 12.53 -6.50
C ALA A 452 -6.72 11.92 -5.42
N ILE A 453 -6.98 12.63 -4.32
CA ILE A 453 -7.80 12.17 -3.20
C ILE A 453 -9.23 12.65 -3.41
N ALA A 454 -10.17 11.71 -3.47
CA ALA A 454 -11.60 11.99 -3.64
C ALA A 454 -12.43 11.19 -2.64
N LEU A 455 -13.34 11.88 -1.95
CA LEU A 455 -14.31 11.24 -1.07
C LEU A 455 -15.27 10.34 -1.87
N PRO A 456 -15.68 9.18 -1.32
CA PRO A 456 -16.80 8.42 -1.84
C PRO A 456 -18.06 9.30 -1.93
N VAL A 457 -18.83 9.14 -3.01
CA VAL A 457 -19.96 10.01 -3.37
C VAL A 457 -20.99 10.16 -2.24
N HIS A 458 -21.23 9.13 -1.44
CA HIS A 458 -22.19 9.17 -0.33
C HIS A 458 -21.70 10.05 0.84
N PHE A 459 -20.40 10.06 1.14
CA PHE A 459 -19.82 10.97 2.14
C PHE A 459 -19.69 12.40 1.60
N ALA A 460 -19.33 12.56 0.32
CA ALA A 460 -19.35 13.87 -0.34
C ALA A 460 -20.78 14.46 -0.34
N ALA A 461 -21.78 13.64 -0.62
CA ALA A 461 -23.19 14.01 -0.53
C ALA A 461 -23.59 14.42 0.89
N MET A 462 -23.09 13.72 1.93
CA MET A 462 -23.36 14.07 3.33
C MET A 462 -22.78 15.43 3.71
N HIS A 463 -21.55 15.70 3.27
CA HIS A 463 -20.92 17.00 3.43
C HIS A 463 -21.71 18.12 2.75
N HIS A 464 -22.13 17.91 1.51
CA HIS A 464 -22.97 18.88 0.79
C HIS A 464 -24.36 19.05 1.41
N ARG A 465 -24.94 17.99 2.00
CA ARG A 465 -26.19 18.06 2.76
C ARG A 465 -26.04 18.91 4.03
N ASN A 466 -24.88 18.84 4.70
CA ASN A 466 -24.56 19.74 5.83
C ASN A 466 -24.56 21.20 5.40
N ALA A 467 -23.94 21.51 4.25
CA ALA A 467 -23.92 22.87 3.72
C ALA A 467 -25.35 23.41 3.50
N LEU A 468 -26.25 22.61 2.91
CA LEU A 468 -27.63 23.01 2.67
C LEU A 468 -28.43 23.28 3.96
N ALA A 469 -28.13 22.56 5.04
CA ALA A 469 -28.80 22.73 6.33
C ALA A 469 -28.33 23.97 7.10
N LEU A 470 -27.11 24.47 6.84
CA LEU A 470 -26.52 25.62 7.52
C LEU A 470 -26.84 26.94 6.79
N LYS A 471 -28.12 27.39 6.80
CA LYS A 471 -28.56 28.65 6.15
C LYS A 471 -28.10 29.90 6.91
N GLY A 472 -27.51 30.91 6.25
CA GLY A 472 -27.38 32.27 6.78
C GLY A 472 -26.23 32.51 7.77
N ALA A 473 -25.01 32.05 7.47
CA ALA A 473 -23.84 32.25 8.33
C ALA A 473 -22.60 32.76 7.55
N GLY A 474 -22.85 33.57 6.50
CA GLY A 474 -21.84 34.32 5.76
C GLY A 474 -21.45 33.74 4.40
N ASP A 475 -20.69 34.53 3.63
CA ASP A 475 -20.31 34.26 2.23
C ASP A 475 -19.71 32.88 1.99
N ALA A 476 -18.90 32.38 2.92
CA ALA A 476 -18.26 31.07 2.79
C ALA A 476 -19.28 29.93 2.71
N LEU A 477 -20.34 30.00 3.53
CA LEU A 477 -21.43 29.01 3.53
C LEU A 477 -22.33 29.15 2.30
N ASP A 478 -22.60 30.37 1.85
CA ASP A 478 -23.40 30.56 0.63
C ASP A 478 -22.69 30.03 -0.61
N LYS A 479 -21.37 30.21 -0.70
CA LYS A 479 -20.53 29.55 -1.73
C LYS A 479 -20.58 28.03 -1.61
N ALA A 480 -20.52 27.48 -0.39
CA ALA A 480 -20.61 26.04 -0.16
C ALA A 480 -21.99 25.46 -0.54
N ARG A 481 -23.07 26.18 -0.24
CA ARG A 481 -24.44 25.83 -0.64
C ARG A 481 -24.60 25.83 -2.16
N ALA A 482 -24.09 26.84 -2.85
CA ALA A 482 -24.09 26.87 -4.31
C ALA A 482 -23.36 25.65 -4.91
N ARG A 483 -22.20 25.27 -4.34
CA ARG A 483 -21.48 24.03 -4.72
C ARG A 483 -22.31 22.78 -4.44
N ALA A 484 -22.99 22.70 -3.29
CA ALA A 484 -23.86 21.57 -2.94
C ALA A 484 -25.01 21.40 -3.93
N LEU A 485 -25.69 22.48 -4.32
CA LEU A 485 -26.77 22.42 -5.32
C LEU A 485 -26.26 21.93 -6.68
N LYS A 486 -25.10 22.43 -7.11
CA LYS A 486 -24.44 21.96 -8.35
C LYS A 486 -24.10 20.47 -8.25
N PHE A 487 -23.58 20.03 -7.11
CA PHE A 487 -23.25 18.63 -6.85
C PHE A 487 -24.49 17.74 -6.94
N PHE A 488 -25.58 18.06 -6.25
CA PHE A 488 -26.79 17.25 -6.26
C PHE A 488 -27.46 17.22 -7.62
N ARG A 489 -27.58 18.36 -8.32
CA ARG A 489 -28.10 18.39 -9.70
C ARG A 489 -27.31 17.49 -10.64
N LYS A 490 -25.98 17.49 -10.54
CA LYS A 490 -25.10 16.61 -11.33
C LYS A 490 -25.43 15.13 -11.07
N HIS A 491 -25.55 14.74 -9.80
CA HIS A 491 -25.73 13.33 -9.44
C HIS A 491 -27.16 12.81 -9.62
N VAL A 492 -28.18 13.66 -9.45
CA VAL A 492 -29.57 13.32 -9.85
C VAL A 492 -29.62 13.00 -11.35
N LYS A 493 -29.00 13.83 -12.20
CA LYS A 493 -28.87 13.54 -13.64
C LYS A 493 -28.10 12.24 -13.94
N ALA A 494 -27.19 11.84 -13.05
CA ALA A 494 -26.47 10.56 -13.15
C ALA A 494 -27.27 9.36 -12.63
N GLY A 495 -28.47 9.57 -12.07
CA GLY A 495 -29.39 8.55 -11.59
C GLY A 495 -29.44 8.36 -10.07
N TYR A 496 -28.78 9.21 -9.27
CA TYR A 496 -28.88 9.18 -7.81
C TYR A 496 -30.18 9.87 -7.34
N LEU A 497 -31.32 9.23 -7.59
CA LEU A 497 -32.66 9.82 -7.33
C LEU A 497 -32.88 10.13 -5.85
N LEU A 498 -32.20 9.43 -4.94
CA LEU A 498 -32.29 9.71 -3.49
C LEU A 498 -31.78 11.12 -3.11
N PHE A 499 -31.09 11.81 -4.03
CA PHE A 499 -30.62 13.18 -3.82
C PHE A 499 -31.62 14.25 -4.29
N GLU A 500 -32.67 13.87 -5.03
CA GLU A 500 -33.65 14.78 -5.60
C GLU A 500 -34.40 15.64 -4.55
N PRO A 501 -34.87 15.08 -3.41
CA PRO A 501 -35.57 15.89 -2.40
C PRO A 501 -34.72 17.04 -1.82
N LEU A 502 -33.39 16.93 -1.88
CA LEU A 502 -32.49 17.97 -1.40
C LEU A 502 -32.48 19.22 -2.30
N LEU A 503 -32.91 19.09 -3.56
CA LEU A 503 -33.05 20.19 -4.51
C LEU A 503 -34.35 20.97 -4.33
N GLU A 504 -35.40 20.32 -3.84
CA GLU A 504 -36.73 20.93 -3.63
C GLU A 504 -36.72 21.86 -2.41
N HIS A 505 -36.14 21.39 -1.29
CA HIS A 505 -36.05 22.16 -0.05
C HIS A 505 -35.11 23.37 -0.09
N SER A 506 -34.40 23.56 -1.20
CA SER A 506 -33.46 24.67 -1.39
C SER A 506 -33.95 25.75 -2.35
N ALA A 507 -35.11 25.55 -2.99
CA ALA A 507 -35.83 26.58 -3.75
C ALA A 507 -36.68 27.52 -2.87
N VAL A 508 -36.75 27.23 -1.55
CA VAL A 508 -37.40 28.03 -0.50
C VAL A 508 -36.34 28.50 0.51
#